data_AF-A0A519VG30-F1
#
_entry.id   AF-A0A519VG30-F1
#
_cell.length_a   1.000
_cell.length_b   1.000
_cell.length_c   1.000
_cell.angle_alpha   90.00
_cell.angle_beta   90.00
_cell.angle_gamma   90.00
#
_symmetry.space_group_name_H-M   'P 1'
#
loop_
_entity.id
_entity.type
_entity.pdbx_description
1 polymer ?
#
loop_
_entity_poly.entity_id
_entity_poly.type
_entity_poly.pdbx_seq_one_letter_code
_entity_poly.pdbx_strand_id
1 'polypeptide(L)'
;MDPFIGEIRMMSFGFNPKSWALCNGQLLPIAQYQALYALLGTMYGGNGVQTFGLPDLRGRAILGTGQGPGLSSYIQGQLGGSEAVALTQAQLPPHTHTATA
;
A
#
# COMPACT_ATOMS: atom_id res chain seq x y z
N MET A 1 17.87 -16.66 -0.39
CA MET A 1 17.32 -16.08 -1.64
C MET A 1 17.50 -14.59 -1.52
N ASP A 2 18.17 -13.98 -2.49
CA ASP A 2 18.40 -12.53 -2.51
C ASP A 2 17.10 -11.81 -2.90
N PRO A 3 16.78 -10.68 -2.26
CA PRO A 3 15.56 -9.93 -2.57
C PRO A 3 15.66 -9.24 -3.93
N PHE A 4 14.51 -9.03 -4.57
CA PHE A 4 14.44 -8.25 -5.81
C PHE A 4 14.38 -6.75 -5.52
N ILE A 5 14.92 -5.92 -6.42
CA ILE A 5 14.71 -4.47 -6.36
C ILE A 5 13.22 -4.19 -6.55
N GLY A 6 12.65 -3.39 -5.64
CA GLY A 6 11.22 -3.08 -5.63
C GLY A 6 10.36 -4.10 -4.88
N GLU A 7 10.96 -5.14 -4.28
CA GLU A 7 10.24 -6.02 -3.37
C GLU A 7 9.73 -5.25 -2.15
N ILE A 8 8.47 -5.50 -1.78
CA ILE A 8 7.86 -4.97 -0.55
C ILE A 8 7.70 -6.14 0.42
N ARG A 9 8.18 -5.95 1.65
CA ARG A 9 8.11 -6.97 2.69
C ARG A 9 7.66 -6.37 4.02
N MET A 10 6.71 -7.03 4.67
CA MET A 10 6.36 -6.72 6.05
C MET A 10 7.47 -7.19 6.99
N MET A 11 7.90 -6.32 7.90
CA MET A 11 8.95 -6.61 8.86
C MET A 11 8.43 -6.41 10.28
N SER A 12 8.91 -7.21 11.23
CA SER A 12 8.47 -7.18 12.64
C SER A 12 9.20 -6.12 13.48
N PHE A 13 10.29 -5.55 12.98
CA PHE A 13 11.13 -4.60 13.69
C PHE A 13 10.98 -3.18 13.14
N GLY A 14 11.19 -2.18 14.00
CA GLY A 14 10.96 -0.75 13.71
C GLY A 14 12.10 -0.02 13.00
N PHE A 15 13.02 -0.72 12.33
CA PHE A 15 14.11 -0.12 11.58
C PHE A 15 14.21 -0.68 10.17
N ASN A 16 14.87 0.07 9.31
CA ASN A 16 15.10 -0.29 7.93
C ASN A 16 16.44 -1.04 7.77
N PRO A 17 16.45 -2.29 7.29
CA PRO A 17 17.70 -3.00 7.02
C PRO A 17 18.53 -2.29 5.93
N LYS A 18 19.82 -2.62 5.86
CA LYS A 18 20.69 -2.10 4.80
C LYS A 18 20.11 -2.43 3.42
N SER A 19 20.13 -1.45 2.51
CA SER A 19 19.60 -1.55 1.14
C SER A 19 18.09 -1.66 1.01
N TRP A 20 17.35 -1.48 2.09
CA TRP A 20 15.89 -1.33 2.06
C TRP A 20 15.52 0.15 2.25
N ALA A 21 14.24 0.47 2.11
CA ALA A 21 13.65 1.75 2.49
C ALA A 21 12.28 1.49 3.11
N LEU A 22 11.87 2.31 4.08
CA LEU A 22 10.51 2.23 4.63
C LEU A 22 9.49 2.66 3.58
N CYS A 23 8.32 2.04 3.55
CA CYS A 23 7.20 2.50 2.71
C CYS A 23 6.42 3.63 3.42
N ASN A 24 7.08 4.79 3.60
CA ASN A 24 6.54 5.96 4.31
C ASN A 24 6.22 7.14 3.39
N GLY A 25 6.10 6.93 2.07
CA GLY A 25 5.77 8.01 1.13
C GLY A 25 6.92 8.98 0.83
N GLN A 26 8.17 8.68 1.24
CA GLN A 26 9.27 9.63 1.02
C GLN A 26 9.66 9.74 -0.46
N LEU A 27 10.14 10.93 -0.84
CA LEU A 27 10.74 11.18 -2.14
C LEU A 27 12.22 10.81 -2.13
N LEU A 28 12.66 10.07 -3.15
CA LEU A 28 14.05 9.67 -3.33
C LEU A 28 14.64 10.29 -4.60
N PRO A 29 15.94 10.62 -4.61
CA PRO A 29 16.62 11.16 -5.79
C PRO A 29 16.79 10.10 -6.87
N ILE A 30 16.29 10.36 -8.08
CA ILE A 30 16.37 9.44 -9.23
C ILE A 30 17.83 9.09 -9.54
N ALA A 31 18.73 10.07 -9.45
CA ALA A 31 20.16 9.89 -9.75
C ALA A 31 20.84 8.80 -8.89
N GLN A 32 20.35 8.53 -7.68
CA GLN A 32 20.91 7.50 -6.79
C GLN A 32 20.17 6.16 -6.87
N TYR A 33 18.90 6.17 -7.29
CA TYR A 33 18.02 5.00 -7.27
C TYR A 33 17.43 4.70 -8.65
N GLN A 34 18.23 4.81 -9.70
CA GLN A 34 17.79 4.69 -11.09
C GLN A 34 17.06 3.37 -11.38
N ALA A 35 17.57 2.24 -10.86
CA ALA A 35 16.94 0.94 -11.05
C ALA A 35 15.55 0.85 -10.38
N LEU A 36 15.39 1.41 -9.18
CA LEU A 36 14.10 1.43 -8.50
C LEU A 36 13.12 2.40 -9.19
N TYR A 37 13.61 3.56 -9.66
CA TYR A 37 12.82 4.50 -10.45
C TYR A 37 12.32 3.87 -11.76
N ALA A 38 13.14 3.06 -12.45
CA ALA A 38 12.71 2.37 -13.67
C ALA A 38 11.51 1.43 -13.43
N LEU A 39 11.34 0.91 -12.20
CA LEU A 39 10.22 0.04 -11.83
C LEU A 39 9.00 0.84 -11.36
N LEU A 40 9.21 1.87 -10.52
CA LEU A 40 8.12 2.59 -9.86
C LEU A 40 7.65 3.84 -10.61
N GLY A 41 8.50 4.40 -11.47
CA GLY A 41 8.26 5.70 -12.10
C GLY A 41 7.88 6.77 -11.06
N THR A 42 6.84 7.55 -11.36
CA THR A 42 6.26 8.54 -10.45
C THR A 42 4.93 8.09 -9.85
N MET A 43 4.63 6.79 -9.86
CA MET A 43 3.33 6.24 -9.41
C MET A 43 2.96 6.67 -7.98
N TYR A 44 3.96 6.86 -7.12
CA TYR A 44 3.79 7.27 -5.72
C TYR A 44 4.26 8.71 -5.45
N GLY A 45 4.38 9.54 -6.50
CA GLY A 45 4.74 10.95 -6.42
C GLY A 45 6.16 11.26 -6.93
N GLY A 46 6.62 12.48 -6.62
CA GLY A 46 7.84 13.06 -7.15
C GLY A 46 7.63 13.75 -8.50
N ASN A 47 8.69 14.38 -9.02
CA ASN A 47 8.61 15.18 -10.24
C ASN A 47 9.08 14.45 -11.51
N GLY A 48 9.58 13.21 -11.39
CA GLY A 48 10.03 12.40 -12.53
C GLY A 48 11.31 12.89 -13.21
N VAL A 49 11.93 13.94 -12.68
CA VAL A 49 13.18 14.52 -13.21
C VAL A 49 14.30 14.40 -12.20
N GLN A 50 14.06 14.86 -10.97
CA GLN A 50 15.01 14.80 -9.86
C GLN A 50 14.61 13.74 -8.84
N THR A 51 13.30 13.58 -8.61
CA THR A 51 12.78 12.73 -7.54
C THR A 51 11.61 11.86 -7.98
N PHE A 52 11.44 10.76 -7.29
CA PHE A 52 10.27 9.88 -7.36
C PHE A 52 9.84 9.46 -5.95
N GLY A 53 8.57 9.10 -5.78
CA GLY A 53 8.02 8.68 -4.50
C GLY A 53 8.08 7.17 -4.28
N LEU A 54 8.19 6.78 -3.01
CA LEU A 54 7.91 5.42 -2.55
C LEU A 54 6.44 5.30 -2.08
N PRO A 55 5.87 4.10 -2.02
CA PRO A 55 4.55 3.91 -1.42
C PRO A 55 4.51 4.42 0.02
N ASP A 56 3.35 4.92 0.44
CA ASP A 56 3.02 5.14 1.85
C ASP A 56 2.07 4.02 2.29
N LEU A 57 2.54 3.13 3.16
CA LEU A 57 1.79 1.97 3.66
C LEU A 57 1.43 2.09 5.15
N ARG A 58 1.70 3.24 5.77
CA ARG A 58 1.31 3.48 7.17
C ARG A 58 -0.21 3.50 7.27
N GLY A 59 -0.79 2.67 8.14
CA GLY A 59 -2.24 2.54 8.32
C GLY A 59 -2.98 1.90 7.12
N ARG A 60 -2.28 1.22 6.20
CA ARG A 60 -2.87 0.70 4.96
C ARG A 60 -2.62 -0.79 4.77
N ALA A 61 -3.62 -1.46 4.21
CA ALA A 61 -3.49 -2.82 3.70
C ALA A 61 -3.09 -2.80 2.21
N ILE A 62 -2.24 -3.75 1.81
CA ILE A 62 -1.87 -3.97 0.40
C ILE A 62 -2.95 -4.83 -0.26
N LEU A 63 -3.36 -4.46 -1.47
CA LEU A 63 -4.27 -5.23 -2.32
C LEU A 63 -3.56 -5.61 -3.63
N GLY A 64 -3.94 -6.76 -4.19
CA GLY A 64 -3.49 -7.16 -5.52
C GLY A 64 -4.05 -6.22 -6.60
N THR A 65 -3.26 -5.95 -7.63
CA THR A 65 -3.68 -5.15 -8.78
C THR A 65 -4.55 -5.95 -9.74
N GLY A 66 -5.36 -5.27 -10.53
CA GLY A 66 -6.26 -5.84 -11.52
C GLY A 66 -7.68 -6.04 -10.98
N GLN A 67 -8.46 -6.82 -11.72
CA GLN A 67 -9.84 -7.15 -11.39
C GLN A 67 -9.98 -8.64 -11.09
N GLY A 68 -10.21 -9.00 -9.83
CA GLY A 68 -10.58 -10.36 -9.46
C GLY A 68 -12.03 -10.69 -9.86
N PRO A 69 -12.39 -11.97 -10.04
CA PRO A 69 -13.77 -12.37 -10.36
C PRO A 69 -14.77 -11.85 -9.31
N GLY A 70 -15.73 -11.04 -9.74
CA GLY A 70 -16.74 -10.43 -8.86
C GLY A 70 -16.23 -9.29 -7.97
N LEU A 71 -14.99 -8.83 -8.15
CA LEU A 71 -14.39 -7.73 -7.38
C LEU A 71 -14.23 -6.47 -8.23
N SER A 72 -13.97 -5.35 -7.55
CA SER A 72 -13.58 -4.09 -8.18
C SER A 72 -12.19 -4.21 -8.83
N SER A 73 -11.96 -3.41 -9.86
CA SER A 73 -10.64 -3.27 -10.49
C SER A 73 -9.79 -2.25 -9.74
N TYR A 74 -8.53 -2.58 -9.46
CA TYR A 74 -7.56 -1.69 -8.83
C TYR A 74 -6.30 -1.56 -9.68
N ILE A 75 -5.86 -0.34 -9.95
CA ILE A 75 -4.56 -0.11 -10.60
C ILE A 75 -3.46 0.12 -9.56
N GLN A 76 -2.21 -0.20 -9.91
CA GLN A 76 -1.06 0.03 -9.03
C GLN A 76 -0.95 1.53 -8.68
N GLY A 77 -0.67 1.82 -7.40
CA GLY A 77 -0.59 3.20 -6.90
C GLY A 77 -1.93 3.87 -6.60
N GLN A 78 -3.06 3.24 -6.92
CA GLN A 78 -4.37 3.76 -6.56
C GLN A 78 -4.55 3.76 -5.03
N LEU A 79 -4.86 4.93 -4.47
CA LEU A 79 -5.27 5.05 -3.07
C LEU A 79 -6.76 4.73 -2.95
N GLY A 80 -7.13 4.06 -1.87
CA GLY A 80 -8.52 3.72 -1.56
C GLY A 80 -8.71 3.26 -0.12
N GLY A 81 -9.94 2.88 0.21
CA GLY A 81 -10.34 2.45 1.55
C GLY A 81 -10.58 3.62 2.51
N SER A 82 -11.00 3.27 3.73
CA SER A 82 -11.12 4.18 4.86
C SER A 82 -10.51 3.51 6.09
N GLU A 83 -9.70 4.25 6.85
CA GLU A 83 -9.06 3.75 8.08
C GLU A 83 -10.07 3.60 9.24
N ALA A 84 -11.10 4.46 9.25
CA ALA A 84 -12.20 4.39 10.21
C ALA A 84 -13.54 4.43 9.46
N VAL A 85 -14.46 3.53 9.84
CA VAL A 85 -15.83 3.48 9.29
C VAL A 85 -16.79 3.26 10.45
N ALA A 86 -17.74 4.19 10.63
CA ALA A 86 -18.87 4.00 11.54
C ALA A 86 -19.92 3.13 10.83
N LEU A 87 -20.22 1.94 11.37
CA LEU A 87 -21.21 1.05 10.79
C LEU A 87 -22.63 1.51 11.11
N THR A 88 -23.46 1.56 10.09
CA THR A 88 -24.91 1.77 10.19
C THR A 88 -25.64 0.42 10.21
N GLN A 89 -26.88 0.39 10.69
CA GLN A 89 -27.69 -0.83 10.69
C GLN A 89 -27.86 -1.43 9.28
N ALA A 90 -27.92 -0.58 8.24
CA ALA A 90 -28.02 -1.01 6.85
C ALA A 90 -26.75 -1.73 6.33
N GLN A 91 -25.62 -1.59 7.02
CA GLN A 91 -24.36 -2.25 6.67
C GLN A 91 -24.12 -3.54 7.46
N LEU A 92 -25.05 -3.92 8.34
CA LEU A 92 -24.97 -5.17 9.11
C LEU A 92 -25.93 -6.20 8.49
N PRO A 93 -25.51 -7.47 8.34
CA PRO A 93 -26.43 -8.53 7.98
C PRO A 93 -27.61 -8.64 8.96
N PRO A 94 -28.84 -8.91 8.48
CA PRO A 94 -29.98 -9.18 9.36
C PRO A 94 -29.66 -10.34 10.32
N HIS A 95 -29.88 -10.12 11.62
CA HIS A 95 -29.65 -11.13 12.66
C HIS A 95 -30.65 -10.94 13.81
N THR A 96 -30.85 -11.99 14.61
CA THR A 96 -31.75 -11.99 15.77
C THR A 96 -30.99 -12.31 17.05
N HIS A 97 -31.47 -11.79 18.17
CA HIS A 97 -30.97 -12.11 19.51
C HIS A 97 -32.09 -12.75 20.31
N THR A 98 -31.84 -13.92 20.89
CA THR A 98 -32.82 -14.58 21.77
C THR A 98 -32.54 -14.16 23.21
N ALA A 99 -33.48 -13.47 23.85
CA ALA A 99 -33.36 -13.11 25.26
C ALA A 99 -33.49 -14.37 26.13
N THR A 100 -32.62 -14.52 27.13
CA THR A 100 -32.71 -15.57 28.16
C THR A 100 -32.95 -14.89 29.51
N ALA A 101 -33.82 -15.48 30.33
CA ALA A 101 -34.17 -15.01 31.67
C ALA A 101 -33.27 -15.63 32.75
#